data_AF-A0A532CV95-F1
#
_entry.id   AF-A0A532CV95-F1
#
_cell.length_a   1.000
_cell.length_b   1.000
_cell.length_c   1.000
_cell.angle_alpha   90.00
_cell.angle_beta   90.00
_cell.angle_gamma   90.00
#
_symmetry.space_group_name_H-M   'P 1'
#
loop_
_entity.id
_entity.type
_entity.pdbx_description
1 polymer ?
#
loop_
_entity_poly.entity_id
_entity_poly.type
_entity_poly.pdbx_seq_one_letter_code
_entity_poly.pdbx_strand_id
1 'polypeptide(L)'
;MIMLRDVLWLTVLLTVWVHALPAQSATYYISPTGSDTNPGTEAKPWLSFAYAIDPARASCGDTLILRNGTYGDGTSTGKLSITKVACIAGNELIIRAENQRQAKINDDGSGKAVNIVDSAYIIVDGLYARSADVSGVKQGYPFYTNHNDHITLKNLVGRNPNRYNNTHMFAIENSSNVLIEDSEGYVFHRHCVETWQSTNVTARRIYCNPRGGKILGGFSSNAGNLGRGDAAVAMYPCRDCTQENVIADGTTNAMYLNEMNATYGRNTLMSGSKVLGSICYKCGGGNGIYINSRNVADANHTPQHITVRDTYIGFDYAFGTAMRVSDGVNIVIDHVTILNEGAGIAGITTDDNIAKGTSADDNSITITNALVAGMYGPGISIKGFNIWSGNKVLSSRNRVAFYPALPSSWTNTSTSDPGLGTCKVWVPAGAAVKGAGTGGTDIGANILYRYINGVLTSIPLWDPRTGEFPHGAADLDGTNRVEGESLFDIHTRLNVNMNGCSFPRNYGNGDSDKSGPVAPAGLSAS
;
A
#
# COMPACT_ATOMS: atom_id res chain seq x y z
N MET A 1 80.43 17.00 36.45
CA MET A 1 79.52 17.48 35.39
C MET A 1 78.97 16.24 34.69
N ILE A 2 77.70 15.87 34.95
CA ILE A 2 76.76 15.09 34.13
C ILE A 2 75.46 15.01 34.97
N MET A 3 74.32 15.22 34.31
CA MET A 3 73.04 15.66 34.87
C MET A 3 72.17 14.52 35.42
N LEU A 4 71.31 14.87 36.39
CA LEU A 4 70.07 14.17 36.72
C LEU A 4 69.23 13.93 35.46
N ARG A 5 68.61 12.75 35.33
CA ARG A 5 67.34 12.58 34.59
C ARG A 5 66.59 11.32 35.04
N ASP A 6 65.30 11.57 35.31
CA ASP A 6 64.14 10.70 35.05
C ASP A 6 63.77 9.62 36.10
N VAL A 7 62.97 10.07 37.07
CA VAL A 7 62.05 9.25 37.90
C VAL A 7 60.84 8.88 37.05
N LEU A 8 60.71 7.59 36.71
CA LEU A 8 59.52 7.06 36.03
C LEU A 8 58.42 6.77 37.05
N TRP A 9 57.34 7.55 37.00
CA TRP A 9 56.08 7.26 37.69
C TRP A 9 55.33 6.16 36.93
N LEU A 10 55.12 5.01 37.58
CA LEU A 10 54.30 3.92 37.07
C LEU A 10 52.84 4.13 37.50
N THR A 11 52.05 4.83 36.68
CA THR A 11 50.59 4.91 36.85
C THR A 11 49.95 3.66 36.26
N VAL A 12 49.46 2.76 37.12
CA VAL A 12 48.60 1.63 36.75
C VAL A 12 47.23 2.20 36.34
N LEU A 13 46.99 2.32 35.05
CA LEU A 13 45.66 2.62 34.50
C LEU A 13 44.85 1.32 34.48
N LEU A 14 44.05 1.10 35.52
CA LEU A 14 43.07 0.01 35.56
C LEU A 14 41.91 0.39 34.61
N THR A 15 41.99 -0.05 33.36
CA THR A 15 40.88 0.06 32.41
C THR A 15 39.80 -0.94 32.82
N VAL A 16 38.78 -0.46 33.53
CA VAL A 16 37.56 -1.22 33.78
C VAL A 16 36.83 -1.38 32.44
N TRP A 17 36.98 -2.54 31.81
CA TRP A 17 36.12 -2.97 30.72
C TRP A 17 34.73 -3.21 31.29
N VAL A 18 33.89 -2.18 31.29
CA VAL A 18 32.44 -2.33 31.49
C VAL A 18 31.95 -3.12 30.27
N HIS A 19 31.85 -4.43 30.43
CA HIS A 19 31.13 -5.26 29.49
C HIS A 19 29.67 -4.82 29.62
N ALA A 20 29.16 -4.09 28.63
CA ALA A 20 27.74 -3.89 28.50
C ALA A 20 27.11 -5.28 28.44
N LEU A 21 26.44 -5.70 29.52
CA LEU A 21 25.63 -6.90 29.50
C LEU A 21 24.67 -6.73 28.32
N PRO A 22 24.52 -7.73 27.45
CA PRO A 22 23.52 -7.64 26.39
C PRO A 22 22.19 -7.34 27.07
N ALA A 23 21.55 -6.23 26.70
CA ALA A 23 20.20 -5.95 27.14
C ALA A 23 19.35 -7.14 26.70
N GLN A 24 18.96 -7.98 27.65
CA GLN A 24 18.20 -9.18 27.36
C GLN A 24 16.81 -8.71 26.96
N SER A 25 16.46 -8.89 25.69
CA SER A 25 15.09 -8.71 25.18
C SER A 25 14.14 -9.55 26.05
N ALA A 26 13.29 -8.89 26.84
CA ALA A 26 12.30 -9.56 27.66
C ALA A 26 11.02 -9.80 26.86
N THR A 27 10.29 -10.85 27.22
CA THR A 27 8.96 -11.12 26.66
C THR A 27 7.94 -11.07 27.77
N TYR A 28 6.95 -10.18 27.62
CA TYR A 28 5.82 -10.06 28.54
C TYR A 28 4.51 -10.38 27.83
N TYR A 29 3.50 -10.70 28.63
CA TYR A 29 2.19 -11.10 28.14
C TYR A 29 1.09 -10.19 28.70
N ILE A 30 0.16 -9.83 27.82
CA ILE A 30 -1.06 -9.09 28.16
C ILE A 30 -2.26 -9.98 27.83
N SER A 31 -3.23 -10.09 28.72
CA SER A 31 -4.43 -10.90 28.53
C SER A 31 -5.68 -10.18 29.04
N PRO A 32 -6.84 -10.32 28.39
CA PRO A 32 -8.09 -9.73 28.90
C PRO A 32 -8.53 -10.30 30.26
N THR A 33 -7.99 -11.45 30.66
CA THR A 33 -8.23 -12.09 31.96
C THR A 33 -7.02 -11.99 32.90
N GLY A 34 -6.02 -11.16 32.56
CA GLY A 34 -4.82 -10.94 33.35
C GLY A 34 -5.04 -10.07 34.58
N SER A 35 -3.94 -9.66 35.22
CA SER A 35 -3.94 -8.68 36.32
C SER A 35 -2.68 -7.84 36.27
N ASP A 36 -2.79 -6.53 36.48
CA ASP A 36 -1.62 -5.63 36.56
C ASP A 36 -0.81 -5.81 37.85
N THR A 37 -1.24 -6.70 38.75
CA THR A 37 -0.42 -7.18 39.88
C THR A 37 0.46 -8.38 39.54
N ASN A 38 0.27 -8.96 38.35
CA ASN A 38 1.06 -10.09 37.89
C ASN A 38 2.45 -9.66 37.40
N PRO A 39 3.43 -10.58 37.34
CA PRO A 39 4.77 -10.30 36.83
C PRO A 39 4.86 -10.16 35.30
N GLY A 40 3.76 -10.31 34.55
CA GLY A 40 3.76 -10.20 33.09
C GLY A 40 4.27 -11.44 32.36
N THR A 41 4.37 -12.58 33.05
CA THR A 41 4.79 -13.85 32.46
C THR A 41 3.63 -14.52 31.71
N GLU A 42 3.94 -15.55 30.92
CA GLU A 42 2.93 -16.35 30.22
C GLU A 42 1.83 -16.87 31.15
N ALA A 43 2.21 -17.46 32.28
CA ALA A 43 1.27 -18.01 33.25
C ALA A 43 0.53 -16.95 34.06
N LYS A 44 1.09 -15.74 34.17
CA LYS A 44 0.53 -14.62 34.93
C LYS A 44 0.70 -13.32 34.11
N PRO A 45 -0.15 -13.09 33.10
CA PRO A 45 -0.05 -11.93 32.22
C PRO A 45 -0.58 -10.67 32.90
N TRP A 46 -0.13 -9.51 32.42
CA TRP A 46 -0.72 -8.20 32.74
C TRP A 46 -2.12 -8.07 32.13
N LEU A 47 -2.90 -7.12 32.65
CA LEU A 47 -4.26 -6.85 32.20
C LEU A 47 -4.32 -5.69 31.19
N SER A 48 -3.74 -4.54 31.53
CA SER A 48 -3.99 -3.29 30.79
C SER A 48 -2.81 -2.85 29.93
N PHE A 49 -3.11 -2.22 28.78
CA PHE A 49 -2.08 -1.65 27.90
C PHE A 49 -1.34 -0.48 28.54
N ALA A 50 -2.07 0.39 29.25
CA ALA A 50 -1.46 1.51 29.96
C ALA A 50 -0.46 1.02 31.02
N TYR A 51 -0.74 -0.13 31.64
CA TYR A 51 0.22 -0.74 32.52
C TYR A 51 1.43 -1.28 31.73
N ALA A 52 1.21 -2.09 30.69
CA ALA A 52 2.30 -2.73 29.97
C ALA A 52 3.26 -1.77 29.24
N ILE A 53 2.75 -0.66 28.69
CA ILE A 53 3.53 0.29 27.84
C ILE A 53 4.31 1.32 28.67
N ASP A 54 4.09 1.35 29.98
CA ASP A 54 4.89 2.18 30.88
C ASP A 54 6.39 1.80 30.74
N PRO A 55 7.28 2.77 30.47
CA PRO A 55 8.70 2.51 30.25
C PRO A 55 9.40 1.90 31.47
N ALA A 56 8.80 1.96 32.66
CA ALA A 56 9.30 1.25 33.84
C ALA A 56 9.07 -0.28 33.79
N ARG A 57 8.35 -0.79 32.78
CA ARG A 57 7.91 -2.20 32.69
C ARG A 57 8.32 -2.84 31.38
N ALA A 58 7.90 -2.27 30.25
CA ALA A 58 8.38 -2.69 28.93
C ALA A 58 9.23 -1.58 28.32
N SER A 59 10.38 -1.96 27.76
CA SER A 59 11.35 -1.05 27.18
C SER A 59 11.64 -1.42 25.72
N CYS A 60 12.38 -0.54 25.03
CA CYS A 60 12.90 -0.85 23.70
C CYS A 60 13.73 -2.14 23.71
N GLY A 61 13.51 -3.00 22.72
CA GLY A 61 14.07 -4.35 22.66
C GLY A 61 13.14 -5.43 23.21
N ASP A 62 12.11 -5.07 23.99
CA ASP A 62 11.16 -6.04 24.54
C ASP A 62 10.05 -6.42 23.55
N THR A 63 9.43 -7.57 23.83
CA THR A 63 8.23 -8.04 23.12
C THR A 63 7.04 -8.14 24.07
N LEU A 64 5.94 -7.48 23.73
CA LEU A 64 4.62 -7.61 24.36
C LEU A 64 3.75 -8.55 23.52
N ILE A 65 3.48 -9.74 24.04
CA ILE A 65 2.60 -10.75 23.44
C ILE A 65 1.17 -10.57 23.96
N LEU A 66 0.23 -10.30 23.06
CA LEU A 66 -1.20 -10.23 23.36
C LEU A 66 -1.81 -11.62 23.21
N ARG A 67 -2.34 -12.16 24.30
CA ARG A 67 -3.12 -13.41 24.28
C ARG A 67 -4.39 -13.26 23.45
N ASN A 68 -4.97 -14.39 23.08
CA ASN A 68 -6.24 -14.39 22.37
C ASN A 68 -7.33 -13.70 23.20
N GLY A 69 -8.17 -12.90 22.55
CA GLY A 69 -9.32 -12.29 23.16
C GLY A 69 -9.63 -10.89 22.66
N THR A 70 -10.57 -10.24 23.35
CA THR A 70 -11.03 -8.89 23.04
C THR A 70 -10.50 -7.90 24.07
N TYR A 71 -9.97 -6.79 23.57
CA TYR A 71 -9.41 -5.67 24.30
C TYR A 71 -10.12 -4.36 23.88
N GLY A 72 -9.79 -3.24 24.51
CA GLY A 72 -10.33 -1.94 24.14
C GLY A 72 -11.63 -1.58 24.85
N ASP A 73 -12.43 -0.74 24.21
CA ASP A 73 -13.67 -0.21 24.79
C ASP A 73 -14.66 -1.34 25.13
N GLY A 74 -15.35 -1.21 26.26
CA GLY A 74 -16.18 -2.27 26.84
C GLY A 74 -15.41 -3.34 27.62
N THR A 75 -14.10 -3.17 27.83
CA THR A 75 -13.26 -4.05 28.66
C THR A 75 -12.43 -3.24 29.68
N SER A 76 -11.80 -3.90 30.64
CA SER A 76 -10.86 -3.28 31.59
C SER A 76 -9.43 -3.13 31.06
N THR A 77 -9.15 -3.57 29.83
CA THR A 77 -7.78 -3.61 29.27
C THR A 77 -7.30 -2.25 28.75
N GLY A 78 -8.23 -1.33 28.45
CA GLY A 78 -7.94 -0.11 27.70
C GLY A 78 -7.57 -0.37 26.25
N LYS A 79 -7.11 0.67 25.53
CA LYS A 79 -6.69 0.61 24.12
C LYS A 79 -5.17 0.70 23.99
N LEU A 80 -4.62 0.19 22.89
CA LEU A 80 -3.18 0.24 22.63
C LEU A 80 -2.80 1.66 22.22
N SER A 81 -2.08 2.37 23.08
CA SER A 81 -1.55 3.70 22.80
C SER A 81 -0.06 3.77 23.14
N ILE A 82 0.77 3.93 22.12
CA ILE A 82 2.22 4.13 22.23
C ILE A 82 2.51 5.58 21.85
N THR A 83 3.02 6.35 22.82
CA THR A 83 3.25 7.79 22.63
C THR A 83 4.61 8.15 23.17
N LYS A 84 5.43 8.86 22.36
CA LYS A 84 6.76 9.33 22.76
C LYS A 84 7.73 8.20 23.14
N VAL A 85 7.64 7.07 22.43
CA VAL A 85 8.56 5.94 22.60
C VAL A 85 9.54 5.93 21.43
N ALA A 86 10.79 6.29 21.68
CA ALA A 86 11.84 6.34 20.66
C ALA A 86 12.84 5.21 20.88
N CYS A 87 12.61 4.09 20.18
CA CYS A 87 13.54 2.97 20.13
C CYS A 87 14.58 3.17 19.03
N ILE A 88 15.44 2.17 18.81
CA ILE A 88 16.48 2.20 17.78
C ILE A 88 16.49 0.89 16.98
N ALA A 89 17.11 0.92 15.80
CA ALA A 89 17.28 -0.25 14.95
C ALA A 89 17.89 -1.44 15.72
N GLY A 90 17.28 -2.61 15.60
CA GLY A 90 17.69 -3.85 16.28
C GLY A 90 17.32 -3.92 17.77
N ASN A 91 16.69 -2.89 18.32
CA ASN A 91 16.09 -2.88 19.66
C ASN A 91 14.68 -2.28 19.60
N GLU A 92 13.87 -2.76 18.66
CA GLU A 92 12.48 -2.33 18.50
C GLU A 92 11.63 -2.75 19.71
N LEU A 93 10.61 -1.96 20.05
CA LEU A 93 9.52 -2.45 20.89
C LEU A 93 8.53 -3.22 20.00
N ILE A 94 8.29 -4.49 20.31
CA ILE A 94 7.45 -5.37 19.50
C ILE A 94 6.13 -5.64 20.21
N ILE A 95 5.01 -5.30 19.58
CA ILE A 95 3.67 -5.66 20.01
C ILE A 95 3.12 -6.72 19.06
N ARG A 96 2.86 -7.92 19.57
CA ARG A 96 2.50 -9.06 18.72
C ARG A 96 1.31 -9.83 19.30
N ALA A 97 0.38 -10.25 18.46
CA ALA A 97 -0.60 -11.25 18.87
C ALA A 97 0.05 -12.63 19.02
N GLU A 98 -0.29 -13.37 20.08
CA GLU A 98 0.14 -14.76 20.27
C GLU A 98 -0.26 -15.63 19.08
N ASN A 99 -1.53 -15.53 18.67
CA ASN A 99 -2.02 -16.12 17.43
C ASN A 99 -2.50 -14.98 16.53
N GLN A 100 -2.03 -14.99 15.27
CA GLN A 100 -2.34 -13.95 14.30
C GLN A 100 -3.85 -13.70 14.22
N ARG A 101 -4.23 -12.42 14.37
CA ARG A 101 -5.59 -11.86 14.30
C ARG A 101 -6.55 -12.33 15.39
N GLN A 102 -6.04 -12.99 16.43
CA GLN A 102 -6.81 -13.44 17.59
C GLN A 102 -6.75 -12.49 18.79
N ALA A 103 -6.00 -11.40 18.70
CA ALA A 103 -6.07 -10.27 19.64
C ALA A 103 -6.85 -9.12 18.97
N LYS A 104 -8.13 -8.98 19.35
CA LYS A 104 -9.04 -7.96 18.81
C LYS A 104 -9.05 -6.72 19.71
N ILE A 105 -8.77 -5.54 19.16
CA ILE A 105 -8.90 -4.27 19.87
C ILE A 105 -10.11 -3.51 19.35
N ASN A 106 -11.07 -3.24 20.25
CA ASN A 106 -12.27 -2.47 19.94
C ASN A 106 -12.10 -0.99 20.28
N ASP A 107 -12.57 -0.15 19.36
CA ASP A 107 -12.90 1.25 19.60
C ASP A 107 -14.40 1.45 19.36
N ASP A 108 -15.03 2.29 20.16
CA ASP A 108 -16.48 2.57 20.10
C ASP A 108 -16.87 3.64 19.08
N GLY A 109 -15.92 4.10 18.25
CA GLY A 109 -16.10 5.19 17.28
C GLY A 109 -15.62 6.55 17.78
N SER A 110 -15.26 6.66 19.06
CA SER A 110 -14.84 7.91 19.68
C SER A 110 -13.33 8.13 19.76
N GLY A 111 -12.52 7.13 19.43
CA GLY A 111 -11.07 7.20 19.58
C GLY A 111 -10.30 6.49 18.48
N LYS A 112 -9.30 5.70 18.92
CA LYS A 112 -8.36 4.97 18.10
C LYS A 112 -8.11 3.62 18.77
N ALA A 113 -8.36 2.51 18.08
CA ALA A 113 -8.15 1.18 18.65
C ALA A 113 -6.64 0.92 18.85
N VAL A 114 -5.84 1.20 17.83
CA VAL A 114 -4.37 1.23 17.90
C VAL A 114 -3.88 2.63 17.56
N ASN A 115 -3.15 3.24 18.49
CA ASN A 115 -2.60 4.59 18.38
C ASN A 115 -1.08 4.57 18.59
N ILE A 116 -0.31 5.05 17.61
CA ILE A 116 1.14 5.21 17.71
C ILE A 116 1.50 6.65 17.35
N VAL A 117 2.06 7.42 18.27
CA VAL A 117 2.31 8.86 18.05
C VAL A 117 3.67 9.27 18.60
N ASP A 118 4.38 10.16 17.89
CA ASP A 118 5.68 10.70 18.31
C ASP A 118 6.70 9.60 18.65
N SER A 119 6.67 8.47 17.94
CA SER A 119 7.40 7.26 18.31
C SER A 119 8.28 6.75 17.17
N ALA A 120 9.29 5.95 17.51
CA ALA A 120 10.17 5.36 16.52
C ALA A 120 10.58 3.92 16.83
N TYR A 121 10.83 3.13 15.79
CA TYR A 121 11.28 1.74 15.87
C TYR A 121 10.30 0.85 16.67
N ILE A 122 9.04 0.87 16.25
CA ILE A 122 7.95 0.07 16.84
C ILE A 122 7.43 -0.92 15.80
N ILE A 123 7.19 -2.16 16.23
CA ILE A 123 6.59 -3.20 15.39
C ILE A 123 5.24 -3.59 15.98
N VAL A 124 4.19 -3.58 15.15
CA VAL A 124 2.87 -4.15 15.48
C VAL A 124 2.59 -5.30 14.52
N ASP A 125 2.37 -6.49 15.08
CA ASP A 125 2.33 -7.75 14.34
C ASP A 125 1.09 -8.59 14.68
N GLY A 126 0.24 -8.83 13.69
CA GLY A 126 -0.82 -9.82 13.79
C GLY A 126 -2.05 -9.39 14.59
N LEU A 127 -2.29 -8.09 14.80
CA LEU A 127 -3.47 -7.63 15.52
C LEU A 127 -4.72 -7.54 14.61
N TYR A 128 -5.89 -7.66 15.22
CA TYR A 128 -7.16 -7.26 14.61
C TYR A 128 -7.67 -6.00 15.33
N ALA A 129 -8.00 -4.93 14.61
CA ALA A 129 -8.58 -3.73 15.19
C ALA A 129 -9.86 -3.32 14.47
N ARG A 130 -10.81 -2.76 15.23
CA ARG A 130 -12.02 -2.16 14.68
C ARG A 130 -12.45 -0.91 15.43
N SER A 131 -13.20 -0.06 14.75
CA SER A 131 -13.93 1.05 15.36
C SER A 131 -15.44 0.90 15.10
N ALA A 132 -16.22 1.96 15.27
CA ALA A 132 -17.65 1.98 15.02
C ALA A 132 -18.12 3.33 14.46
N ASP A 133 -19.30 3.34 13.86
CA ASP A 133 -19.92 4.57 13.36
C ASP A 133 -20.56 5.35 14.49
N VAL A 134 -20.13 6.60 14.68
CA VAL A 134 -20.74 7.54 15.61
C VAL A 134 -20.86 8.90 14.94
N SER A 135 -22.10 9.33 14.70
CA SER A 135 -22.38 10.65 14.12
C SER A 135 -21.95 11.79 15.05
N GLY A 136 -21.45 12.87 14.47
CA GLY A 136 -21.01 14.06 15.21
C GLY A 136 -19.65 13.93 15.91
N VAL A 137 -19.01 12.76 15.85
CA VAL A 137 -17.71 12.51 16.48
C VAL A 137 -16.58 12.53 15.45
N LYS A 138 -15.53 13.31 15.73
CA LYS A 138 -14.37 13.50 14.82
C LYS A 138 -13.21 12.54 15.10
N GLN A 139 -13.51 11.27 15.34
CA GLN A 139 -12.54 10.20 15.64
C GLN A 139 -13.06 8.87 15.07
N GLY A 140 -12.44 7.74 15.45
CA GLY A 140 -12.88 6.39 15.12
C GLY A 140 -11.96 5.69 14.12
N TYR A 141 -10.70 5.49 14.49
CA TYR A 141 -9.69 4.83 13.67
C TYR A 141 -9.35 3.43 14.20
N PRO A 142 -9.34 2.39 13.34
CA PRO A 142 -8.79 1.09 13.71
C PRO A 142 -7.28 1.16 13.96
N PHE A 143 -6.51 1.72 13.01
CA PHE A 143 -5.07 1.95 13.15
C PHE A 143 -4.74 3.40 12.80
N TYR A 144 -4.12 4.10 13.75
CA TYR A 144 -3.70 5.48 13.59
C TYR A 144 -2.24 5.65 13.99
N THR A 145 -1.46 6.23 13.09
CA THR A 145 -0.06 6.57 13.31
C THR A 145 0.17 8.04 12.93
N ASN A 146 0.88 8.80 13.78
CA ASN A 146 1.18 10.21 13.50
C ASN A 146 2.56 10.65 14.06
N HIS A 147 3.33 11.43 13.29
CA HIS A 147 4.66 11.93 13.68
C HIS A 147 5.64 10.81 14.10
N ASN A 148 5.65 9.70 13.37
CA ASN A 148 6.51 8.57 13.68
C ASN A 148 7.65 8.37 12.68
N ASP A 149 8.64 7.59 13.09
CA ASP A 149 9.75 7.18 12.24
C ASP A 149 10.07 5.69 12.40
N HIS A 150 10.34 4.95 11.33
CA HIS A 150 10.68 3.51 11.43
C HIS A 150 9.59 2.65 12.12
N ILE A 151 8.34 2.75 11.66
CA ILE A 151 7.23 1.92 12.16
C ILE A 151 6.99 0.75 11.21
N THR A 152 6.80 -0.45 11.76
CA THR A 152 6.35 -1.63 11.00
C THR A 152 4.99 -2.09 11.49
N LEU A 153 4.03 -2.12 10.56
CA LEU A 153 2.69 -2.65 10.76
C LEU A 153 2.53 -3.89 9.88
N LYS A 154 2.37 -5.09 10.44
CA LYS A 154 2.30 -6.30 9.63
C LYS A 154 1.26 -7.29 10.11
N ASN A 155 0.77 -8.11 9.18
CA ASN A 155 -0.15 -9.22 9.49
C ASN A 155 -1.52 -8.78 10.04
N LEU A 156 -1.90 -7.51 9.83
CA LEU A 156 -3.04 -6.87 10.48
C LEU A 156 -4.36 -7.10 9.75
N VAL A 157 -5.46 -7.01 10.50
CA VAL A 157 -6.80 -6.83 9.93
C VAL A 157 -7.42 -5.57 10.54
N GLY A 158 -7.93 -4.68 9.69
CA GLY A 158 -8.71 -3.52 10.09
C GLY A 158 -10.15 -3.63 9.61
N ARG A 159 -11.10 -3.14 10.43
CA ARG A 159 -12.50 -2.99 10.02
C ARG A 159 -13.18 -1.76 10.61
N ASN A 160 -14.19 -1.23 9.92
CA ASN A 160 -15.15 -0.27 10.46
C ASN A 160 -14.52 1.01 11.06
N PRO A 161 -13.71 1.79 10.31
CA PRO A 161 -13.47 3.18 10.70
C PRO A 161 -14.80 3.94 10.76
N ASN A 162 -14.90 4.96 11.60
CA ASN A 162 -16.14 5.74 11.77
C ASN A 162 -16.50 6.49 10.47
N ARG A 163 -17.54 6.03 9.78
CA ARG A 163 -17.95 6.53 8.46
C ARG A 163 -18.58 7.91 8.47
N TYR A 164 -18.88 8.46 9.65
CA TYR A 164 -19.37 9.84 9.81
C TYR A 164 -18.25 10.88 9.83
N ASN A 165 -16.98 10.47 9.87
CA ASN A 165 -15.84 11.38 9.91
C ASN A 165 -14.80 11.07 8.83
N ASN A 166 -13.82 11.96 8.66
CA ASN A 166 -12.67 11.72 7.80
C ASN A 166 -11.67 10.75 8.47
N THR A 167 -12.06 9.49 8.60
CA THR A 167 -11.24 8.41 9.16
C THR A 167 -10.85 7.39 8.11
N HIS A 168 -9.78 6.65 8.40
CA HIS A 168 -9.14 5.69 7.48
C HIS A 168 -8.90 4.36 8.21
N MET A 169 -8.68 3.27 7.46
CA MET A 169 -8.39 1.99 8.09
C MET A 169 -7.01 2.00 8.76
N PHE A 170 -6.01 2.40 7.98
CA PHE A 170 -4.63 2.61 8.38
C PHE A 170 -4.26 4.05 8.03
N ALA A 171 -4.30 4.94 9.02
CA ALA A 171 -3.86 6.33 8.86
C ALA A 171 -2.37 6.44 9.20
N ILE A 172 -1.57 6.90 8.25
CA ILE A 172 -0.13 7.13 8.38
C ILE A 172 0.15 8.60 8.13
N GLU A 173 0.15 9.39 9.20
CA GLU A 173 0.20 10.84 9.12
C GLU A 173 1.57 11.38 9.56
N ASN A 174 2.08 12.39 8.87
CA ASN A 174 3.30 13.14 9.20
C ASN A 174 4.50 12.25 9.58
N SER A 175 4.65 11.10 8.92
CA SER A 175 5.60 10.06 9.34
C SER A 175 6.65 9.76 8.26
N SER A 176 7.76 9.16 8.68
CA SER A 176 8.82 8.70 7.80
C SER A 176 9.15 7.22 8.01
N ASN A 177 9.64 6.55 6.95
CA ASN A 177 10.17 5.19 7.04
C ASN A 177 9.15 4.19 7.63
N VAL A 178 7.90 4.22 7.15
CA VAL A 178 6.83 3.33 7.62
C VAL A 178 6.64 2.18 6.65
N LEU A 179 6.61 0.95 7.16
CA LEU A 179 6.21 -0.24 6.41
C LEU A 179 4.85 -0.71 6.92
N ILE A 180 3.87 -0.83 6.01
CA ILE A 180 2.68 -1.64 6.24
C ILE A 180 2.69 -2.83 5.28
N GLU A 181 2.59 -4.05 5.80
CA GLU A 181 2.61 -5.25 4.96
C GLU A 181 1.66 -6.39 5.38
N ASP A 182 1.32 -7.26 4.43
CA ASP A 182 0.57 -8.52 4.68
C ASP A 182 -0.73 -8.31 5.48
N SER A 183 -1.41 -7.21 5.18
CA SER A 183 -2.53 -6.72 5.98
C SER A 183 -3.78 -6.50 5.15
N GLU A 184 -4.93 -6.51 5.80
CA GLU A 184 -6.23 -6.50 5.15
C GLU A 184 -7.14 -5.42 5.74
N GLY A 185 -7.87 -4.69 4.89
CA GLY A 185 -8.85 -3.69 5.28
C GLY A 185 -10.24 -3.97 4.72
N TYR A 186 -11.24 -4.04 5.59
CA TYR A 186 -12.63 -4.36 5.25
C TYR A 186 -13.62 -3.33 5.78
N VAL A 187 -14.72 -3.08 5.06
CA VAL A 187 -15.81 -2.18 5.50
C VAL A 187 -15.30 -0.77 5.83
N PHE A 188 -15.02 0.02 4.80
CA PHE A 188 -14.49 1.39 4.95
C PHE A 188 -15.02 2.30 3.84
N HIS A 189 -15.16 3.60 4.14
CA HIS A 189 -15.75 4.61 3.24
C HIS A 189 -14.74 5.54 2.58
N ARG A 190 -13.59 5.78 3.23
CA ARG A 190 -12.50 6.62 2.73
C ARG A 190 -11.39 5.74 2.16
N HIS A 191 -10.20 5.83 2.74
CA HIS A 191 -9.04 5.10 2.29
C HIS A 191 -8.81 3.90 3.21
N CYS A 192 -8.39 2.79 2.61
CA CYS A 192 -7.90 1.65 3.35
C CYS A 192 -6.54 2.05 3.97
N VAL A 193 -5.52 2.33 3.17
CA VAL A 193 -4.28 2.96 3.64
C VAL A 193 -4.26 4.43 3.22
N GLU A 194 -4.04 5.33 4.16
CA GLU A 194 -3.79 6.74 3.89
C GLU A 194 -2.39 7.09 4.36
N THR A 195 -1.66 7.84 3.53
CA THR A 195 -0.42 8.49 3.92
C THR A 195 -0.59 10.00 3.81
N TRP A 196 -0.65 10.68 4.95
CA TRP A 196 -0.76 12.14 5.00
C TRP A 196 0.59 12.79 5.26
N GLN A 197 1.03 13.72 4.41
CA GLN A 197 2.29 14.47 4.57
C GLN A 197 3.49 13.63 5.02
N SER A 198 3.67 12.47 4.40
CA SER A 198 4.64 11.46 4.84
C SER A 198 5.75 11.21 3.81
N THR A 199 6.81 10.53 4.22
CA THR A 199 7.94 10.21 3.33
C THR A 199 8.39 8.77 3.51
N ASN A 200 8.88 8.13 2.43
CA ASN A 200 9.38 6.77 2.46
C ASN A 200 8.43 5.78 3.16
N VAL A 201 7.15 5.80 2.78
CA VAL A 201 6.15 4.84 3.26
C VAL A 201 5.99 3.74 2.23
N THR A 202 6.08 2.48 2.66
CA THR A 202 5.84 1.31 1.82
C THR A 202 4.56 0.60 2.24
N ALA A 203 3.59 0.49 1.35
CA ALA A 203 2.40 -0.34 1.48
C ALA A 203 2.56 -1.59 0.60
N ARG A 204 2.70 -2.77 1.23
CA ARG A 204 3.07 -4.01 0.54
C ARG A 204 2.10 -5.14 0.79
N ARG A 205 1.63 -5.84 -0.26
CA ARG A 205 0.75 -7.02 -0.10
C ARG A 205 -0.45 -6.71 0.82
N ILE A 206 -1.09 -5.58 0.53
CA ILE A 206 -2.29 -5.12 1.21
C ILE A 206 -3.50 -5.52 0.37
N TYR A 207 -4.54 -6.02 1.03
CA TYR A 207 -5.83 -6.26 0.40
C TYR A 207 -6.90 -5.35 0.98
N CYS A 208 -7.68 -4.70 0.13
CA CYS A 208 -8.72 -3.78 0.54
C CYS A 208 -10.03 -4.09 -0.17
N ASN A 209 -11.10 -4.26 0.59
CA ASN A 209 -12.47 -4.38 0.09
C ASN A 209 -13.41 -3.48 0.93
N PRO A 210 -14.13 -2.52 0.34
CA PRO A 210 -14.76 -1.44 1.10
C PRO A 210 -16.10 -1.85 1.73
N ARG A 211 -16.68 -3.00 1.35
CA ARG A 211 -17.92 -3.60 1.88
C ARG A 211 -18.90 -2.61 2.51
N GLY A 212 -19.81 -2.09 1.71
CA GLY A 212 -20.84 -1.14 2.15
C GLY A 212 -20.40 0.32 2.16
N GLY A 213 -19.09 0.62 2.20
CA GLY A 213 -18.49 1.94 2.00
C GLY A 213 -19.24 3.12 2.61
N LYS A 214 -19.34 4.24 1.86
CA LYS A 214 -20.03 5.47 2.28
C LYS A 214 -21.50 5.23 2.58
N ILE A 215 -21.95 5.74 3.73
CA ILE A 215 -23.33 5.66 4.20
C ILE A 215 -24.05 7.00 4.09
N LEU A 216 -25.38 6.97 4.05
CA LEU A 216 -26.20 8.18 4.03
C LEU A 216 -25.93 9.06 5.26
N GLY A 217 -25.64 10.34 5.04
CA GLY A 217 -25.27 11.29 6.10
C GLY A 217 -23.85 11.13 6.63
N GLY A 218 -23.08 10.15 6.11
CA GLY A 218 -21.67 9.96 6.41
C GLY A 218 -20.76 11.01 5.79
N PHE A 219 -19.48 10.97 6.13
CA PHE A 219 -18.49 11.94 5.68
C PHE A 219 -18.35 11.97 4.15
N SER A 220 -18.48 13.17 3.57
CA SER A 220 -18.46 13.41 2.12
C SER A 220 -19.41 12.49 1.32
N SER A 221 -20.46 11.98 1.97
CA SER A 221 -21.48 11.16 1.31
C SER A 221 -22.45 12.04 0.54
N ASN A 222 -22.73 11.64 -0.70
CA ASN A 222 -23.82 12.16 -1.51
C ASN A 222 -24.43 11.00 -2.31
N ALA A 223 -25.60 11.22 -2.90
CA ALA A 223 -26.32 10.16 -3.61
C ALA A 223 -25.46 9.48 -4.71
N GLY A 224 -24.52 10.20 -5.32
CA GLY A 224 -23.66 9.67 -6.39
C GLY A 224 -22.50 8.79 -5.91
N ASN A 225 -22.20 8.75 -4.61
CA ASN A 225 -21.06 8.01 -4.08
C ASN A 225 -21.37 7.08 -2.90
N LEU A 226 -22.65 6.86 -2.56
CA LEU A 226 -23.05 5.88 -1.57
C LEU A 226 -22.52 4.48 -1.92
N GLY A 227 -22.16 3.72 -0.89
CA GLY A 227 -21.57 2.39 -1.01
C GLY A 227 -20.06 2.39 -1.28
N ARG A 228 -19.46 3.48 -1.79
CA ARG A 228 -18.07 3.47 -2.26
C ARG A 228 -17.05 3.60 -1.15
N GLY A 229 -15.88 3.01 -1.37
CA GLY A 229 -14.61 3.48 -0.78
C GLY A 229 -13.97 4.54 -1.68
N ASP A 230 -13.00 5.28 -1.18
CA ASP A 230 -12.20 6.21 -1.99
C ASP A 230 -10.99 5.51 -2.61
N ALA A 231 -10.08 4.94 -1.82
CA ALA A 231 -8.89 4.28 -2.36
C ALA A 231 -8.39 3.12 -1.49
N ALA A 232 -7.76 2.12 -2.11
CA ALA A 232 -6.96 1.13 -1.38
C ALA A 232 -5.72 1.79 -0.77
N VAL A 233 -5.01 2.63 -1.52
CA VAL A 233 -3.94 3.48 -0.99
C VAL A 233 -4.12 4.92 -1.46
N ALA A 234 -4.12 5.86 -0.53
CA ALA A 234 -4.04 7.28 -0.83
C ALA A 234 -2.69 7.83 -0.39
N MET A 235 -1.90 8.34 -1.35
CA MET A 235 -0.67 9.08 -1.11
C MET A 235 -0.99 10.57 -1.10
N TYR A 236 -0.84 11.24 0.04
CA TYR A 236 -1.49 12.54 0.24
C TYR A 236 -0.70 13.57 1.09
N PRO A 237 0.10 14.44 0.45
CA PRO A 237 1.14 14.00 -0.44
C PRO A 237 2.11 13.08 0.30
N CYS A 238 2.74 12.17 -0.45
CA CYS A 238 3.74 11.25 0.07
C CYS A 238 4.94 11.26 -0.86
N ARG A 239 6.13 11.56 -0.32
CA ARG A 239 7.37 11.59 -1.09
C ARG A 239 8.10 10.26 -0.98
N ASP A 240 8.59 9.73 -2.10
CA ASP A 240 9.35 8.49 -2.17
C ASP A 240 8.58 7.28 -1.58
N CYS A 241 7.26 7.30 -1.72
CA CYS A 241 6.39 6.27 -1.15
C CYS A 241 6.08 5.19 -2.19
N THR A 242 6.01 3.93 -1.76
CA THR A 242 5.86 2.78 -2.64
C THR A 242 4.61 1.99 -2.29
N GLN A 243 3.75 1.76 -3.26
CA GLN A 243 2.72 0.74 -3.22
C GLN A 243 3.22 -0.48 -4.00
N GLU A 244 3.32 -1.64 -3.37
CA GLU A 244 3.81 -2.87 -4.03
C GLU A 244 2.92 -4.10 -3.76
N ASN A 245 2.51 -4.78 -4.82
CA ASN A 245 1.61 -5.94 -4.75
C ASN A 245 0.32 -5.72 -3.94
N VAL A 246 -0.27 -4.53 -4.03
CA VAL A 246 -1.54 -4.23 -3.38
C VAL A 246 -2.72 -4.63 -4.27
N ILE A 247 -3.77 -5.17 -3.66
CA ILE A 247 -5.02 -5.51 -4.33
C ILE A 247 -6.13 -4.60 -3.81
N ALA A 248 -6.70 -3.81 -4.72
CA ALA A 248 -7.99 -3.16 -4.53
C ALA A 248 -9.08 -4.05 -5.11
N ASP A 249 -9.97 -4.53 -4.25
CA ASP A 249 -11.11 -5.36 -4.65
C ASP A 249 -12.41 -4.56 -4.58
N GLY A 250 -12.87 -4.13 -5.76
CA GLY A 250 -14.10 -3.38 -5.96
C GLY A 250 -15.35 -4.24 -6.10
N THR A 251 -15.28 -5.57 -5.90
CA THR A 251 -16.39 -6.51 -6.16
C THR A 251 -17.68 -6.11 -5.45
N THR A 252 -17.60 -5.65 -4.20
CA THR A 252 -18.79 -5.26 -3.44
C THR A 252 -19.16 -3.81 -3.72
N ASN A 253 -18.17 -2.92 -3.77
CA ASN A 253 -18.36 -1.52 -4.10
C ASN A 253 -17.08 -0.91 -4.68
N ALA A 254 -17.26 0.11 -5.52
CA ALA A 254 -16.18 0.81 -6.19
C ALA A 254 -15.20 1.49 -5.20
N MET A 255 -13.91 1.47 -5.54
CA MET A 255 -12.82 2.29 -4.97
C MET A 255 -11.71 2.52 -6.02
N TYR A 256 -10.74 3.38 -5.73
CA TYR A 256 -9.50 3.47 -6.50
C TYR A 256 -8.48 2.45 -6.00
N LEU A 257 -7.60 1.99 -6.88
CA LEU A 257 -6.38 1.29 -6.47
C LEU A 257 -5.41 2.25 -5.79
N ASN A 258 -5.19 3.39 -6.41
CA ASN A 258 -4.32 4.41 -5.84
C ASN A 258 -4.82 5.82 -6.14
N GLU A 259 -4.72 6.69 -5.15
CA GLU A 259 -4.93 8.13 -5.30
C GLU A 259 -3.65 8.86 -4.87
N MET A 260 -3.06 9.65 -5.76
CA MET A 260 -1.90 10.49 -5.47
C MET A 260 -2.32 11.96 -5.56
N ASN A 261 -2.39 12.62 -4.42
CA ASN A 261 -2.72 14.03 -4.36
C ASN A 261 -1.51 14.85 -3.94
N ALA A 262 -1.00 15.68 -4.86
CA ALA A 262 -0.23 16.85 -4.46
C ALA A 262 -1.17 17.89 -3.84
N THR A 263 -0.71 18.66 -2.85
CA THR A 263 -1.57 19.62 -2.14
C THR A 263 -0.83 20.91 -1.84
N TYR A 264 -1.37 22.03 -2.30
CA TYR A 264 -0.79 23.37 -2.07
C TYR A 264 -0.59 23.68 -0.60
N GLY A 265 0.51 24.38 -0.29
CA GLY A 265 0.79 24.90 1.04
C GLY A 265 1.15 23.80 2.03
N ARG A 266 1.58 22.63 1.54
CA ARG A 266 2.10 21.53 2.35
C ARG A 266 3.60 21.38 2.09
N ASN A 267 4.34 21.03 3.14
CA ASN A 267 5.81 20.93 3.08
C ASN A 267 6.31 19.66 2.38
N THR A 268 5.43 18.70 2.11
CA THR A 268 5.78 17.41 1.50
C THR A 268 5.40 17.44 0.02
N LEU A 269 6.39 17.22 -0.85
CA LEU A 269 6.17 17.11 -2.29
C LEU A 269 5.56 15.75 -2.64
N MET A 270 4.67 15.72 -3.62
CA MET A 270 4.28 14.45 -4.26
C MET A 270 5.32 14.11 -5.32
N SER A 271 6.40 13.44 -4.92
CA SER A 271 7.52 13.15 -5.80
C SER A 271 8.11 11.77 -5.54
N GLY A 272 8.59 11.10 -6.58
CA GLY A 272 9.37 9.85 -6.47
C GLY A 272 8.56 8.60 -6.11
N SER A 273 7.24 8.73 -5.98
CA SER A 273 6.35 7.68 -5.51
C SER A 273 5.97 6.68 -6.62
N LYS A 274 5.70 5.43 -6.22
CA LYS A 274 5.60 4.28 -7.13
C LYS A 274 4.39 3.40 -6.85
N VAL A 275 3.79 2.84 -7.90
CA VAL A 275 2.79 1.76 -7.85
C VAL A 275 3.32 0.58 -8.66
N LEU A 276 3.58 -0.54 -8.00
CA LEU A 276 4.33 -1.67 -8.56
C LEU A 276 3.56 -2.98 -8.34
N GLY A 277 3.46 -3.82 -9.37
CA GLY A 277 2.93 -5.19 -9.21
C GLY A 277 1.50 -5.25 -8.67
N SER A 278 0.70 -4.18 -8.82
CA SER A 278 -0.56 -3.98 -8.09
C SER A 278 -1.78 -4.26 -8.95
N ILE A 279 -2.88 -4.64 -8.31
CA ILE A 279 -4.07 -5.17 -8.96
C ILE A 279 -5.28 -4.37 -8.55
N CYS A 280 -5.96 -3.82 -9.53
CA CYS A 280 -7.30 -3.30 -9.39
C CYS A 280 -8.29 -4.31 -9.97
N TYR A 281 -9.07 -4.97 -9.12
CA TYR A 281 -10.09 -5.92 -9.52
C TYR A 281 -11.47 -5.30 -9.37
N LYS A 282 -12.17 -5.09 -10.49
CA LYS A 282 -13.48 -4.44 -10.55
C LYS A 282 -13.54 -3.08 -9.82
N CYS A 283 -12.41 -2.38 -9.72
CA CYS A 283 -12.45 -1.06 -9.10
C CYS A 283 -13.07 -0.02 -10.02
N GLY A 284 -13.38 1.12 -9.42
CA GLY A 284 -14.29 2.09 -9.96
C GLY A 284 -14.53 3.23 -8.99
N GLY A 285 -15.38 4.19 -9.35
CA GLY A 285 -15.65 5.33 -8.47
C GLY A 285 -15.32 6.68 -9.10
N GLY A 286 -14.88 6.68 -10.35
CA GLY A 286 -14.37 7.85 -11.07
C GLY A 286 -13.04 7.51 -11.74
N ASN A 287 -12.13 6.86 -11.02
CA ASN A 287 -10.82 6.45 -11.54
C ASN A 287 -10.41 5.04 -11.06
N GLY A 288 -9.41 4.42 -11.68
CA GLY A 288 -8.70 3.25 -11.12
C GLY A 288 -7.42 3.68 -10.39
N ILE A 289 -6.56 4.42 -11.08
CA ILE A 289 -5.46 5.19 -10.47
C ILE A 289 -5.70 6.68 -10.79
N TYR A 290 -5.54 7.54 -9.79
CA TYR A 290 -5.68 8.98 -9.96
C TYR A 290 -4.45 9.73 -9.47
N ILE A 291 -3.66 10.28 -10.39
CA ILE A 291 -2.55 11.20 -10.10
C ILE A 291 -3.08 12.61 -10.31
N ASN A 292 -3.02 13.46 -9.29
CA ASN A 292 -3.75 14.71 -9.28
C ASN A 292 -3.01 15.85 -8.56
N SER A 293 -2.94 17.00 -9.22
CA SER A 293 -2.66 18.30 -8.63
C SER A 293 -3.91 18.86 -7.90
N ARG A 294 -3.92 18.83 -6.56
CA ARG A 294 -5.06 19.40 -5.82
C ARG A 294 -4.81 20.85 -5.42
N ASN A 295 -5.49 21.76 -6.13
CA ASN A 295 -5.61 23.21 -5.83
C ASN A 295 -4.28 24.01 -5.88
N VAL A 296 -3.47 23.94 -6.96
CA VAL A 296 -2.14 24.58 -6.92
C VAL A 296 -1.57 25.16 -8.22
N ALA A 297 -1.37 26.47 -8.27
CA ALA A 297 -0.75 27.18 -9.40
C ALA A 297 0.81 27.20 -9.36
N ASP A 298 1.49 26.13 -8.96
CA ASP A 298 2.98 26.07 -9.02
C ASP A 298 3.58 24.66 -9.18
N ALA A 299 4.86 24.62 -9.59
CA ALA A 299 5.63 23.40 -9.86
C ALA A 299 5.96 22.56 -8.63
N ASN A 300 6.03 23.16 -7.44
CA ASN A 300 6.32 22.42 -6.21
C ASN A 300 5.15 21.55 -5.76
N HIS A 301 3.98 21.68 -6.36
CA HIS A 301 2.82 20.89 -5.97
C HIS A 301 2.11 20.24 -7.16
N THR A 302 2.85 20.03 -8.25
CA THR A 302 2.46 19.09 -9.31
C THR A 302 3.06 17.72 -8.99
N PRO A 303 2.31 16.61 -9.14
CA PRO A 303 2.88 15.28 -8.97
C PRO A 303 4.06 15.07 -9.93
N GLN A 304 5.19 14.59 -9.42
CA GLN A 304 6.39 14.47 -10.25
C GLN A 304 7.18 13.18 -10.00
N HIS A 305 7.91 12.71 -11.02
CA HIS A 305 8.74 11.51 -10.91
C HIS A 305 7.97 10.27 -10.42
N ILE A 306 6.73 10.11 -10.90
CA ILE A 306 5.85 9.01 -10.50
C ILE A 306 6.00 7.84 -11.47
N THR A 307 6.10 6.63 -10.93
CA THR A 307 6.14 5.40 -11.74
C THR A 307 4.97 4.50 -11.42
N VAL A 308 4.20 4.11 -12.44
CA VAL A 308 3.23 3.02 -12.38
C VAL A 308 3.73 1.88 -13.25
N ARG A 309 3.97 0.72 -12.64
CA ARG A 309 4.57 -0.42 -13.33
C ARG A 309 3.93 -1.75 -12.95
N ASP A 310 3.88 -2.67 -13.90
CA ASP A 310 3.40 -4.05 -13.69
C ASP A 310 2.04 -4.04 -12.99
N THR A 311 1.09 -3.30 -13.54
CA THR A 311 -0.20 -3.01 -12.89
C THR A 311 -1.36 -3.48 -13.75
N TYR A 312 -2.30 -4.19 -13.12
CA TYR A 312 -3.55 -4.62 -13.75
C TYR A 312 -4.70 -3.75 -13.28
N ILE A 313 -5.54 -3.30 -14.22
CA ILE A 313 -6.80 -2.61 -13.92
C ILE A 313 -7.94 -3.28 -14.69
N GLY A 314 -8.71 -4.11 -13.99
CA GLY A 314 -10.01 -4.61 -14.44
C GLY A 314 -11.09 -3.61 -14.04
N PHE A 315 -11.64 -2.88 -15.03
CA PHE A 315 -12.45 -1.70 -14.78
C PHE A 315 -13.93 -1.96 -15.08
N ASP A 316 -14.80 -1.81 -14.08
CA ASP A 316 -16.23 -2.17 -14.15
C ASP A 316 -17.17 -0.96 -13.87
N TYR A 317 -16.66 0.26 -13.99
CA TYR A 317 -17.40 1.45 -13.55
C TYR A 317 -17.81 2.38 -14.70
N ALA A 318 -19.12 2.60 -14.81
CA ALA A 318 -19.70 3.52 -15.77
C ALA A 318 -19.22 4.95 -15.50
N PHE A 319 -18.78 5.65 -16.55
CA PHE A 319 -18.34 7.06 -16.50
C PHE A 319 -16.98 7.33 -15.85
N GLY A 320 -16.13 6.31 -15.66
CA GLY A 320 -14.79 6.48 -15.10
C GLY A 320 -13.64 6.27 -16.09
N THR A 321 -12.44 6.63 -15.63
CA THR A 321 -11.16 6.46 -16.33
C THR A 321 -10.27 5.46 -15.60
N ALA A 322 -9.73 4.45 -16.27
CA ALA A 322 -8.89 3.45 -15.61
C ALA A 322 -7.64 4.07 -14.96
N MET A 323 -6.96 4.97 -15.66
CA MET A 323 -5.83 5.74 -15.11
C MET A 323 -5.93 7.19 -15.55
N ARG A 324 -6.01 8.11 -14.60
CA ARG A 324 -6.08 9.54 -14.86
C ARG A 324 -4.89 10.26 -14.27
N VAL A 325 -4.24 11.09 -15.08
CA VAL A 325 -3.16 11.98 -14.69
C VAL A 325 -3.62 13.42 -14.94
N SER A 326 -4.02 14.10 -13.87
CA SER A 326 -4.40 15.51 -13.89
C SER A 326 -3.21 16.34 -13.44
N ASP A 327 -2.49 16.90 -14.42
CA ASP A 327 -1.15 17.48 -14.30
C ASP A 327 -0.08 16.47 -13.81
N GLY A 328 1.16 16.64 -14.25
CA GLY A 328 2.24 15.76 -13.83
C GLY A 328 3.53 15.90 -14.62
N VAL A 329 4.66 15.84 -13.93
CA VAL A 329 6.00 15.95 -14.54
C VAL A 329 6.75 14.62 -14.40
N ASN A 330 7.32 14.12 -15.48
CA ASN A 330 8.07 12.87 -15.52
C ASN A 330 7.26 11.69 -14.96
N ILE A 331 6.06 11.52 -15.52
CA ILE A 331 5.17 10.39 -15.20
C ILE A 331 5.54 9.21 -16.12
N VAL A 332 5.79 8.05 -15.53
CA VAL A 332 6.16 6.82 -16.26
C VAL A 332 5.10 5.76 -16.03
N ILE A 333 4.54 5.25 -17.13
CA ILE A 333 3.62 4.11 -17.14
C ILE A 333 4.27 3.00 -17.95
N ASP A 334 4.58 1.86 -17.31
CA ASP A 334 5.30 0.77 -17.95
C ASP A 334 4.71 -0.60 -17.62
N HIS A 335 4.51 -1.49 -18.60
CA HIS A 335 3.94 -2.83 -18.37
C HIS A 335 2.59 -2.79 -17.63
N VAL A 336 1.62 -2.05 -18.17
CA VAL A 336 0.27 -1.94 -17.59
C VAL A 336 -0.74 -2.66 -18.46
N THR A 337 -1.66 -3.41 -17.85
CA THR A 337 -2.82 -4.02 -18.52
C THR A 337 -4.10 -3.40 -17.98
N ILE A 338 -4.88 -2.76 -18.84
CA ILE A 338 -6.21 -2.20 -18.54
C ILE A 338 -7.24 -2.93 -19.40
N LEU A 339 -8.19 -3.60 -18.76
CA LEU A 339 -9.29 -4.30 -19.43
C LEU A 339 -10.64 -3.75 -18.95
N ASN A 340 -11.57 -3.52 -19.89
CA ASN A 340 -12.94 -3.23 -19.53
C ASN A 340 -13.64 -4.53 -19.10
N GLU A 341 -14.09 -4.58 -17.85
CA GLU A 341 -14.85 -5.71 -17.30
C GLU A 341 -16.37 -5.42 -17.23
N GLY A 342 -16.83 -4.24 -17.67
CA GLY A 342 -18.27 -3.99 -17.81
C GLY A 342 -18.63 -2.64 -18.44
N ALA A 343 -18.22 -1.51 -17.84
CA ALA A 343 -18.72 -0.16 -18.17
C ALA A 343 -17.64 0.94 -18.33
N GLY A 344 -16.36 0.57 -18.45
CA GLY A 344 -15.25 1.53 -18.52
C GLY A 344 -15.26 2.47 -19.72
N ILE A 345 -15.12 3.78 -19.48
CA ILE A 345 -15.17 4.79 -20.54
C ILE A 345 -13.79 5.06 -21.13
N ALA A 346 -12.78 5.31 -20.32
CA ALA A 346 -11.46 5.66 -20.83
C ALA A 346 -10.36 4.83 -20.17
N GLY A 347 -9.31 4.54 -20.92
CA GLY A 347 -8.13 3.85 -20.40
C GLY A 347 -7.18 4.80 -19.69
N ILE A 348 -6.03 5.08 -20.29
CA ILE A 348 -5.07 6.05 -19.77
C ILE A 348 -5.46 7.42 -20.31
N THR A 349 -5.77 8.36 -19.42
CA THR A 349 -6.13 9.74 -19.77
C THR A 349 -5.24 10.71 -19.03
N THR A 350 -4.76 11.73 -19.75
CA THR A 350 -4.21 12.93 -19.14
C THR A 350 -5.15 14.11 -19.36
N ASP A 351 -5.12 15.04 -18.44
CA ASP A 351 -5.67 16.38 -18.62
C ASP A 351 -4.83 17.41 -17.85
N ASP A 352 -5.00 18.67 -18.25
CA ASP A 352 -4.53 19.81 -17.49
C ASP A 352 -5.66 20.40 -16.67
N ASN A 353 -5.33 20.85 -15.47
CA ASN A 353 -6.23 21.69 -14.71
C ASN A 353 -5.80 23.15 -14.89
N ILE A 354 -6.10 23.74 -16.07
CA ILE A 354 -5.70 25.12 -16.47
C ILE A 354 -6.07 26.18 -15.40
N ALA A 355 -7.07 25.91 -14.56
CA ALA A 355 -7.47 26.81 -13.47
C ALA A 355 -6.61 26.70 -12.19
N LYS A 356 -5.72 25.69 -12.06
CA LYS A 356 -5.15 25.24 -10.77
C LYS A 356 -3.79 24.50 -10.87
N GLY A 357 -2.93 24.75 -11.87
CA GLY A 357 -1.69 23.98 -12.14
C GLY A 357 -0.52 24.79 -12.75
N THR A 358 0.65 24.16 -12.93
CA THR A 358 1.84 24.64 -13.67
C THR A 358 1.52 25.10 -15.10
N SER A 359 2.45 25.78 -15.79
CA SER A 359 2.29 25.92 -17.24
C SER A 359 2.29 24.52 -17.87
N ALA A 360 1.40 24.28 -18.84
CA ALA A 360 1.27 23.01 -19.55
C ALA A 360 2.58 22.53 -20.23
N ASP A 361 3.60 23.40 -20.29
CA ASP A 361 4.90 23.18 -20.93
C ASP A 361 5.74 22.10 -20.25
N ASP A 362 5.64 21.94 -18.92
CA ASP A 362 6.46 20.95 -18.19
C ASP A 362 5.75 19.60 -18.00
N ASN A 363 4.42 19.57 -18.25
CA ASN A 363 3.63 18.35 -18.10
C ASN A 363 4.15 17.26 -19.04
N SER A 364 4.60 16.15 -18.46
CA SER A 364 5.33 15.09 -19.15
C SER A 364 4.94 13.68 -18.76
N ILE A 365 4.72 12.84 -19.77
CA ILE A 365 4.33 11.43 -19.61
C ILE A 365 4.99 10.51 -20.64
N THR A 366 5.44 9.33 -20.19
CA THR A 366 5.97 8.28 -21.06
C THR A 366 5.20 6.98 -20.82
N ILE A 367 4.71 6.36 -21.90
CA ILE A 367 3.90 5.13 -21.83
C ILE A 367 4.58 4.01 -22.62
N THR A 368 5.01 2.95 -21.94
CA THR A 368 5.72 1.83 -22.55
C THR A 368 5.08 0.48 -22.23
N ASN A 369 5.10 -0.44 -23.19
CA ASN A 369 4.65 -1.83 -22.99
C ASN A 369 3.24 -1.92 -22.38
N ALA A 370 2.34 -1.00 -22.75
CA ALA A 370 1.02 -0.89 -22.17
C ALA A 370 -0.04 -1.54 -23.06
N LEU A 371 -0.98 -2.24 -22.45
CA LEU A 371 -2.15 -2.85 -23.06
C LEU A 371 -3.42 -2.21 -22.51
N VAL A 372 -4.23 -1.62 -23.38
CA VAL A 372 -5.56 -1.09 -23.03
C VAL A 372 -6.59 -1.65 -23.96
N ALA A 373 -7.62 -2.33 -23.43
CA ALA A 373 -8.61 -2.98 -24.28
C ALA A 373 -10.07 -2.87 -23.82
N GLY A 374 -10.97 -2.70 -24.80
CA GLY A 374 -12.41 -2.78 -24.64
C GLY A 374 -13.11 -1.55 -24.08
N MET A 375 -12.45 -0.38 -24.04
CA MET A 375 -13.04 0.87 -23.53
C MET A 375 -14.17 1.37 -24.42
N TYR A 376 -15.26 1.87 -23.82
CA TYR A 376 -16.37 2.52 -24.56
C TYR A 376 -16.00 3.90 -25.12
N GLY A 377 -14.87 4.46 -24.71
CA GLY A 377 -14.27 5.70 -25.21
C GLY A 377 -12.82 5.47 -25.65
N PRO A 378 -11.92 6.44 -25.42
CA PRO A 378 -10.53 6.31 -25.83
C PRO A 378 -9.75 5.33 -24.95
N GLY A 379 -8.94 4.48 -25.59
CA GLY A 379 -7.95 3.67 -24.88
C GLY A 379 -6.84 4.53 -24.29
N ILE A 380 -6.26 5.41 -25.11
CA ILE A 380 -5.31 6.44 -24.68
C ILE A 380 -5.87 7.81 -25.06
N SER A 381 -5.96 8.71 -24.09
CA SER A 381 -6.41 10.10 -24.27
C SER A 381 -5.42 11.08 -23.66
N ILE A 382 -4.54 11.69 -24.45
CA ILE A 382 -3.59 12.70 -23.97
C ILE A 382 -4.16 14.09 -24.20
N LYS A 383 -4.35 14.87 -23.13
CA LYS A 383 -4.74 16.29 -23.16
C LYS A 383 -3.91 17.05 -22.12
N GLY A 384 -3.64 18.33 -22.37
CA GLY A 384 -2.95 19.20 -21.40
C GLY A 384 -1.48 18.89 -21.13
N PHE A 385 -0.87 18.03 -21.96
CA PHE A 385 0.52 17.58 -21.84
C PHE A 385 1.27 17.91 -23.13
N ASN A 386 2.35 18.69 -23.01
CA ASN A 386 3.18 19.10 -24.15
C ASN A 386 4.31 18.11 -24.45
N ILE A 387 4.79 17.38 -23.44
CA ILE A 387 5.89 16.42 -23.58
C ILE A 387 5.34 15.02 -23.36
N TRP A 388 5.15 14.26 -24.43
CA TRP A 388 4.61 12.92 -24.31
C TRP A 388 5.16 11.97 -25.36
N SER A 389 5.40 10.73 -24.94
CA SER A 389 5.97 9.70 -25.80
C SER A 389 5.37 8.33 -25.48
N GLY A 390 5.50 7.41 -26.42
CA GLY A 390 5.09 6.04 -26.19
C GLY A 390 5.80 5.02 -27.07
N ASN A 391 5.94 3.80 -26.57
CA ASN A 391 6.51 2.70 -27.35
C ASN A 391 5.85 1.39 -26.96
N LYS A 392 5.53 0.54 -27.93
CA LYS A 392 4.91 -0.77 -27.68
C LYS A 392 3.60 -0.64 -26.90
N VAL A 393 2.73 0.28 -27.32
CA VAL A 393 1.41 0.49 -26.73
C VAL A 393 0.35 -0.13 -27.61
N LEU A 394 -0.40 -1.08 -27.06
CA LEU A 394 -1.49 -1.77 -27.72
C LEU A 394 -2.84 -1.27 -27.18
N SER A 395 -3.63 -0.64 -28.05
CA SER A 395 -4.94 -0.08 -27.73
C SER A 395 -6.02 -0.78 -28.57
N SER A 396 -6.55 -1.90 -28.06
CA SER A 396 -7.40 -2.82 -28.83
C SER A 396 -8.88 -2.69 -28.52
N ARG A 397 -9.74 -2.77 -29.54
CA ARG A 397 -11.21 -2.83 -29.37
C ARG A 397 -11.78 -1.67 -28.53
N ASN A 398 -11.05 -0.56 -28.44
CA ASN A 398 -11.54 0.68 -27.82
C ASN A 398 -12.35 1.45 -28.87
N ARG A 399 -13.39 2.19 -28.46
CA ARG A 399 -14.16 3.02 -29.40
C ARG A 399 -13.26 3.98 -30.17
N VAL A 400 -12.25 4.52 -29.49
CA VAL A 400 -11.14 5.27 -30.09
C VAL A 400 -9.85 4.68 -29.54
N ALA A 401 -8.92 4.27 -30.41
CA ALA A 401 -7.66 3.70 -29.92
C ALA A 401 -6.78 4.76 -29.23
N PHE A 402 -6.59 5.90 -29.91
CA PHE A 402 -5.72 6.98 -29.49
C PHE A 402 -6.39 8.33 -29.75
N TYR A 403 -6.33 9.24 -28.78
CA TYR A 403 -6.77 10.61 -28.90
C TYR A 403 -5.77 11.55 -28.21
N PRO A 404 -5.26 12.61 -28.86
CA PRO A 404 -5.37 12.91 -30.29
C PRO A 404 -4.65 11.85 -31.14
N ALA A 405 -4.55 12.08 -32.45
CA ALA A 405 -3.66 11.30 -33.32
C ALA A 405 -2.22 11.35 -32.78
N LEU A 406 -1.52 10.22 -32.85
CA LEU A 406 -0.21 10.06 -32.24
C LEU A 406 0.89 10.80 -33.04
N PRO A 407 1.79 11.54 -32.38
CA PRO A 407 2.97 12.15 -33.01
C PRO A 407 4.08 11.11 -33.24
N SER A 408 5.17 11.52 -33.90
CA SER A 408 6.32 10.65 -34.20
C SER A 408 7.07 10.13 -32.96
N SER A 409 6.90 10.76 -31.79
CA SER A 409 7.42 10.26 -30.52
C SER A 409 6.74 8.97 -30.05
N TRP A 410 5.71 8.51 -30.75
CA TRP A 410 5.02 7.25 -30.51
C TRP A 410 5.40 6.22 -31.56
N THR A 411 5.93 5.09 -31.12
CA THR A 411 6.44 4.03 -32.00
C THR A 411 5.85 2.67 -31.64
N ASN A 412 5.79 1.76 -32.63
CA ASN A 412 5.39 0.36 -32.45
C ASN A 412 4.03 0.17 -31.74
N THR A 413 3.04 1.00 -32.08
CA THR A 413 1.67 0.88 -31.55
C THR A 413 0.85 -0.13 -32.36
N SER A 414 -0.18 -0.71 -31.73
CA SER A 414 -1.08 -1.65 -32.40
C SER A 414 -2.51 -1.54 -31.86
N THR A 415 -3.49 -1.91 -32.68
CA THR A 415 -4.89 -2.08 -32.30
C THR A 415 -5.35 -3.54 -32.45
N SER A 416 -4.43 -4.45 -32.76
CA SER A 416 -4.70 -5.87 -32.94
C SER A 416 -5.26 -6.51 -31.68
N ASP A 417 -5.88 -7.68 -31.81
CA ASP A 417 -6.27 -8.48 -30.66
C ASP A 417 -5.03 -8.89 -29.85
N PRO A 418 -4.97 -8.63 -28.53
CA PRO A 418 -3.84 -9.07 -27.71
C PRO A 418 -3.80 -10.60 -27.50
N GLY A 419 -4.93 -11.31 -27.65
CA GLY A 419 -4.99 -12.76 -27.48
C GLY A 419 -4.73 -13.24 -26.05
N LEU A 420 -5.16 -12.47 -25.03
CA LEU A 420 -4.96 -12.83 -23.61
C LEU A 420 -5.76 -14.05 -23.14
N GLY A 421 -6.79 -14.46 -23.89
CA GLY A 421 -7.70 -15.53 -23.44
C GLY A 421 -8.40 -15.16 -22.13
N THR A 422 -8.30 -16.05 -21.13
CA THR A 422 -8.91 -15.87 -19.80
C THR A 422 -7.95 -15.33 -18.74
N CYS A 423 -6.68 -15.06 -19.11
CA CYS A 423 -5.71 -14.50 -18.18
C CYS A 423 -5.88 -12.99 -18.00
N LYS A 424 -5.78 -12.56 -16.74
CA LYS A 424 -5.95 -11.15 -16.34
C LYS A 424 -4.66 -10.50 -15.91
N VAL A 425 -3.97 -11.12 -14.94
CA VAL A 425 -2.88 -10.48 -14.19
C VAL A 425 -1.47 -10.79 -14.72
N TRP A 426 -1.35 -11.57 -15.80
CA TRP A 426 -0.13 -11.73 -16.59
C TRP A 426 -0.42 -12.01 -18.07
N VAL A 427 0.62 -11.90 -18.89
CA VAL A 427 0.55 -12.21 -20.33
C VAL A 427 0.83 -13.71 -20.56
N PRO A 428 -0.15 -14.50 -21.04
CA PRO A 428 0.03 -15.93 -21.25
C PRO A 428 0.91 -16.23 -22.49
N ALA A 429 1.52 -17.42 -22.52
CA ALA A 429 2.53 -17.78 -23.53
C ALA A 429 2.03 -17.73 -24.99
N GLY A 430 0.73 -17.93 -25.23
CA GLY A 430 0.14 -17.88 -26.57
C GLY A 430 -0.37 -16.50 -27.00
N ALA A 431 -0.27 -15.48 -26.15
CA ALA A 431 -0.76 -14.15 -26.48
C ALA A 431 0.11 -13.47 -27.54
N ALA A 432 -0.50 -12.71 -28.44
CA ALA A 432 0.21 -11.93 -29.46
C ALA A 432 1.12 -10.85 -28.84
N VAL A 433 0.85 -10.48 -27.59
CA VAL A 433 1.64 -9.52 -26.80
C VAL A 433 2.80 -10.15 -26.03
N LYS A 434 2.96 -11.47 -26.06
CA LYS A 434 4.07 -12.19 -25.40
C LYS A 434 5.38 -11.92 -26.13
N GLY A 435 6.41 -11.45 -25.42
CA GLY A 435 7.73 -11.13 -25.95
C GLY A 435 7.76 -10.00 -27.00
N ALA A 436 6.63 -9.31 -27.20
CA ALA A 436 6.46 -8.33 -28.27
C ALA A 436 6.87 -6.91 -27.85
N GLY A 437 7.11 -6.69 -26.57
CA GLY A 437 7.48 -5.43 -25.94
C GLY A 437 8.94 -5.02 -26.17
N THR A 438 9.35 -3.98 -25.45
CA THR A 438 10.69 -3.39 -25.57
C THR A 438 11.73 -4.37 -25.02
N GLY A 439 12.80 -4.65 -25.78
CA GLY A 439 13.82 -5.59 -25.35
C GLY A 439 13.35 -7.05 -25.23
N GLY A 440 12.23 -7.40 -25.88
CA GLY A 440 11.67 -8.76 -25.82
C GLY A 440 10.84 -9.05 -24.57
N THR A 441 10.46 -8.01 -23.80
CA THR A 441 9.47 -8.14 -22.72
C THR A 441 8.06 -8.31 -23.28
N ASP A 442 7.05 -8.49 -22.42
CA ASP A 442 5.66 -8.54 -22.86
C ASP A 442 5.05 -7.14 -22.97
N ILE A 443 4.01 -6.98 -23.79
CA ILE A 443 3.13 -5.80 -23.75
C ILE A 443 1.99 -6.09 -22.77
N GLY A 444 1.94 -5.37 -21.67
CA GLY A 444 1.04 -5.60 -20.55
C GLY A 444 1.76 -6.00 -19.26
N ALA A 445 1.01 -6.06 -18.17
CA ALA A 445 1.50 -6.38 -16.84
C ALA A 445 1.83 -7.87 -16.69
N ASN A 446 2.86 -8.19 -15.88
CA ASN A 446 3.17 -9.54 -15.41
C ASN A 446 3.29 -9.57 -13.89
N ILE A 447 2.17 -9.78 -13.19
CA ILE A 447 2.10 -9.75 -11.74
C ILE A 447 2.23 -11.16 -11.18
N LEU A 448 3.44 -11.71 -11.30
CA LEU A 448 3.75 -13.09 -10.89
C LEU A 448 4.67 -13.16 -9.67
N TYR A 449 5.54 -12.17 -9.49
CA TYR A 449 6.57 -12.17 -8.45
C TYR A 449 6.44 -10.96 -7.53
N ARG A 450 7.02 -11.10 -6.33
CA ARG A 450 6.95 -10.06 -5.31
C ARG A 450 7.87 -8.91 -5.65
N TYR A 451 7.34 -7.71 -5.54
CA TYR A 451 8.13 -6.52 -5.31
C TYR A 451 8.47 -6.43 -3.82
N ILE A 452 9.72 -6.12 -3.52
CA ILE A 452 10.22 -5.87 -2.17
C ILE A 452 11.09 -4.62 -2.23
N ASN A 453 10.65 -3.57 -1.54
CA ASN A 453 11.33 -2.28 -1.44
C ASN A 453 11.58 -1.67 -2.83
N GLY A 454 10.59 -1.77 -3.72
CA GLY A 454 10.65 -1.22 -5.07
C GLY A 454 11.39 -2.08 -6.09
N VAL A 455 11.88 -3.27 -5.71
CA VAL A 455 12.63 -4.18 -6.59
C VAL A 455 11.81 -5.44 -6.85
N LEU A 456 11.64 -5.80 -8.13
CA LEU A 456 11.02 -7.07 -8.52
C LEU A 456 11.97 -8.22 -8.19
N THR A 457 11.48 -9.21 -7.44
CA THR A 457 12.26 -10.38 -7.00
C THR A 457 11.92 -11.61 -7.82
N SER A 458 12.60 -12.73 -7.56
CA SER A 458 12.22 -14.06 -8.05
C SER A 458 11.27 -14.81 -7.09
N ILE A 459 10.84 -14.18 -5.99
CA ILE A 459 9.97 -14.81 -5.01
C ILE A 459 8.54 -14.84 -5.57
N PRO A 460 7.90 -16.03 -5.69
CA PRO A 460 6.53 -16.12 -6.16
C PRO A 460 5.58 -15.25 -5.34
N LEU A 461 4.74 -14.48 -6.04
CA LEU A 461 3.66 -13.74 -5.40
C LEU A 461 2.54 -14.70 -4.98
N TRP A 462 2.08 -15.53 -5.92
CA TRP A 462 1.02 -16.52 -5.74
C TRP A 462 1.59 -17.86 -5.26
N ASP A 463 0.81 -18.62 -4.51
CA ASP A 463 1.16 -20.00 -4.18
C ASP A 463 1.26 -20.83 -5.48
N PRO A 464 2.41 -21.48 -5.76
CA PRO A 464 2.60 -22.20 -7.02
C PRO A 464 1.69 -23.42 -7.23
N ARG A 465 1.08 -23.94 -6.15
CA ARG A 465 0.19 -25.11 -6.19
C ARG A 465 -1.27 -24.69 -6.29
N THR A 466 -1.70 -23.78 -5.42
CA THR A 466 -3.12 -23.40 -5.30
C THR A 466 -3.46 -22.14 -6.11
N GLY A 467 -2.48 -21.27 -6.36
CA GLY A 467 -2.69 -19.95 -6.92
C GLY A 467 -3.10 -18.90 -5.89
N GLU A 468 -3.25 -19.27 -4.61
CA GLU A 468 -3.67 -18.35 -3.55
C GLU A 468 -2.72 -17.17 -3.40
N PHE A 469 -3.29 -16.00 -3.13
CA PHE A 469 -2.51 -14.84 -2.72
C PHE A 469 -2.07 -15.01 -1.26
N PRO A 470 -0.87 -14.56 -0.85
CA PRO A 470 -0.42 -14.69 0.54
C PRO A 470 -1.40 -14.01 1.50
N HIS A 471 -1.92 -14.77 2.46
CA HIS A 471 -2.85 -14.26 3.46
C HIS A 471 -2.62 -14.92 4.82
N GLY A 472 -2.92 -14.18 5.89
CA GLY A 472 -2.81 -14.67 7.26
C GLY A 472 -3.98 -15.53 7.74
N ALA A 473 -4.00 -15.83 9.04
CA ALA A 473 -5.07 -16.56 9.73
C ALA A 473 -6.44 -15.86 9.70
N ALA A 474 -7.51 -16.58 10.07
CA ALA A 474 -8.82 -15.97 10.23
C ALA A 474 -8.82 -14.99 11.42
N ASP A 475 -9.55 -13.88 11.30
CA ASP A 475 -9.80 -12.99 12.44
C ASP A 475 -10.95 -13.51 13.34
N LEU A 476 -11.08 -12.93 14.53
CA LEU A 476 -12.08 -13.33 15.53
C LEU A 476 -13.54 -13.13 15.09
N ASP A 477 -13.80 -12.24 14.13
CA ASP A 477 -15.16 -11.90 13.69
C ASP A 477 -15.49 -12.53 12.32
N GLY A 478 -14.60 -13.38 11.78
CA GLY A 478 -14.72 -13.99 10.45
C GLY A 478 -14.72 -12.98 9.31
N THR A 479 -14.27 -11.74 9.54
CA THR A 479 -14.35 -10.66 8.56
C THR A 479 -13.53 -10.96 7.31
N ASN A 480 -12.35 -11.53 7.49
CA ASN A 480 -11.46 -11.92 6.41
C ASN A 480 -11.73 -13.34 5.84
N ARG A 481 -12.91 -13.91 6.09
CA ARG A 481 -13.35 -15.25 5.62
C ARG A 481 -14.72 -15.23 4.96
N VAL A 482 -15.08 -14.12 4.32
CA VAL A 482 -16.32 -14.03 3.54
C VAL A 482 -16.04 -14.40 2.09
N GLU A 483 -16.63 -15.50 1.63
CA GLU A 483 -16.50 -15.99 0.25
C GLU A 483 -16.98 -14.93 -0.76
N GLY A 484 -16.26 -14.78 -1.87
CA GLY A 484 -16.49 -13.81 -2.92
C GLY A 484 -15.97 -12.41 -2.62
N GLU A 485 -15.58 -12.13 -1.38
CA GLU A 485 -15.30 -10.77 -0.92
C GLU A 485 -13.98 -10.64 -0.14
N SER A 486 -13.31 -11.75 0.21
CA SER A 486 -12.10 -11.77 1.04
C SER A 486 -10.85 -12.15 0.26
N LEU A 487 -9.68 -11.85 0.84
CA LEU A 487 -8.39 -12.12 0.22
C LEU A 487 -8.18 -13.60 -0.12
N PHE A 488 -8.62 -14.52 0.73
CA PHE A 488 -8.30 -15.95 0.58
C PHE A 488 -8.75 -16.55 -0.76
N ASP A 489 -9.84 -16.05 -1.34
CA ASP A 489 -10.38 -16.54 -2.61
C ASP A 489 -10.14 -15.60 -3.81
N ILE A 490 -9.36 -14.53 -3.64
CA ILE A 490 -9.16 -13.55 -4.73
C ILE A 490 -8.56 -14.20 -5.98
N HIS A 491 -7.74 -15.23 -5.80
CA HIS A 491 -7.11 -15.99 -6.87
C HIS A 491 -8.17 -16.62 -7.80
N THR A 492 -9.26 -17.15 -7.24
CA THR A 492 -10.39 -17.68 -8.00
C THR A 492 -11.05 -16.61 -8.85
N ARG A 493 -11.24 -15.43 -8.28
CA ARG A 493 -11.92 -14.30 -8.92
C ARG A 493 -11.07 -13.62 -10.00
N LEU A 494 -9.76 -13.63 -9.82
CA LEU A 494 -8.76 -13.18 -10.79
C LEU A 494 -8.38 -14.25 -11.82
N ASN A 495 -8.94 -15.47 -11.69
CA ASN A 495 -8.65 -16.61 -12.55
C ASN A 495 -7.16 -17.01 -12.55
N VAL A 496 -6.51 -17.00 -11.37
CA VAL A 496 -5.10 -17.34 -11.22
C VAL A 496 -4.92 -18.85 -11.16
N ASN A 497 -4.13 -19.40 -12.09
CA ASN A 497 -3.81 -20.83 -12.17
C ASN A 497 -5.03 -21.74 -12.38
N MET A 498 -6.07 -21.23 -13.04
CA MET A 498 -7.29 -21.98 -13.28
C MET A 498 -8.01 -21.52 -14.55
N ASN A 499 -9.05 -22.28 -14.97
CA ASN A 499 -9.87 -22.04 -16.17
C ASN A 499 -9.08 -21.58 -17.40
N GLY A 500 -8.01 -22.31 -17.75
CA GLY A 500 -7.17 -22.05 -18.92
C GLY A 500 -6.12 -20.96 -18.74
N CYS A 501 -6.06 -20.31 -17.57
CA CYS A 501 -5.00 -19.37 -17.21
C CYS A 501 -3.98 -20.02 -16.25
N SER A 502 -3.25 -21.00 -16.77
CA SER A 502 -2.19 -21.69 -16.02
C SER A 502 -0.97 -20.80 -15.85
N PHE A 503 -0.23 -21.02 -14.76
CA PHE A 503 1.05 -20.35 -14.56
C PHE A 503 2.03 -20.62 -15.71
N PRO A 504 2.96 -19.67 -15.98
CA PRO A 504 4.07 -19.93 -16.89
C PRO A 504 4.89 -21.14 -16.45
N ARG A 505 5.52 -21.80 -17.43
CA ARG A 505 6.45 -22.90 -17.17
C ARG A 505 7.53 -22.43 -16.19
N ASN A 506 7.84 -23.26 -15.20
CA ASN A 506 8.81 -23.03 -14.12
C ASN A 506 8.41 -22.00 -13.06
N TYR A 507 7.19 -21.46 -13.06
CA TYR A 507 6.72 -20.64 -11.95
C TYR A 507 6.78 -21.40 -10.62
N GLY A 508 7.46 -20.83 -9.62
CA GLY A 508 7.58 -21.42 -8.28
C GLY A 508 8.54 -22.62 -8.18
N ASN A 509 9.04 -23.14 -9.30
CA ASN A 509 10.15 -24.10 -9.30
C ASN A 509 11.43 -23.27 -9.20
N GLY A 510 11.88 -22.99 -7.98
CA GLY A 510 13.15 -22.32 -7.74
C GLY A 510 14.30 -23.11 -8.37
N ASP A 511 14.65 -22.74 -9.59
CA ASP A 511 15.94 -23.02 -10.20
C ASP A 511 16.31 -21.87 -11.14
N SER A 512 17.57 -21.53 -11.10
CA SER A 512 18.25 -20.41 -11.74
C SER A 512 18.10 -20.35 -13.26
N ASP A 513 16.95 -19.96 -13.79
CA ASP A 513 16.88 -19.55 -15.20
C ASP A 513 17.22 -18.06 -15.30
N LYS A 514 18.43 -17.81 -15.81
CA LYS A 514 19.06 -16.52 -16.05
C LYS A 514 18.38 -15.77 -17.19
N SER A 515 17.11 -15.43 -17.04
CA SER A 515 16.47 -14.37 -17.79
C SER A 515 15.36 -13.74 -16.94
N GLY A 516 15.75 -13.16 -15.80
CA GLY A 516 14.99 -12.01 -15.31
C GLY A 516 14.95 -10.95 -16.41
N PRO A 517 13.89 -10.11 -16.48
CA PRO A 517 13.93 -8.93 -17.34
C PRO A 517 15.20 -8.15 -17.02
N VAL A 518 16.05 -7.97 -18.02
CA VAL A 518 17.30 -7.20 -17.89
C VAL A 518 16.90 -5.81 -17.40
N ALA A 519 17.35 -5.45 -16.20
CA ALA A 519 17.22 -4.09 -15.69
C ALA A 519 17.76 -3.13 -16.76
N PRO A 520 17.05 -2.05 -17.13
CA PRO A 520 17.63 -1.02 -17.98
C PRO A 520 18.89 -0.49 -17.28
N ALA A 521 20.03 -0.64 -17.93
CA ALA A 521 21.24 0.04 -17.51
C ALA A 521 21.01 1.54 -17.69
N GLY A 522 21.08 2.30 -16.58
CA GLY A 522 21.13 3.76 -16.63
C GLY A 522 19.97 4.48 -15.96
N LEU A 523 19.89 4.39 -14.63
CA LEU A 523 19.44 5.51 -13.81
C LEU A 523 20.42 5.63 -12.65
N SER A 524 21.54 6.31 -12.90
CA SER A 524 22.36 6.86 -11.82
C SER A 524 21.57 7.98 -11.17
N ALA A 525 21.28 7.84 -9.88
CA ALA A 525 20.81 8.92 -9.05
C ALA A 525 21.86 10.05 -9.05
N SER A 526 21.43 11.25 -9.40
CA SER A 526 22.01 12.52 -8.95
C SER A 526 20.88 13.34 -8.36
#